data_AF-A0AAD3VY83-F1
#
_entry.id   AF-A0AAD3VY83-F1
#
_cell.length_a   1.000
_cell.length_b   1.000
_cell.length_c   1.000
_cell.angle_alpha   90.00
_cell.angle_beta   90.00
_cell.angle_gamma   90.00
#
_symmetry.space_group_name_H-M   'P 1'
#
loop_
_entity.id
_entity.type
_entity.pdbx_description
1 polymer ?
#
loop_
_entity_poly.entity_id
_entity_poly.type
_entity_poly.pdbx_seq_one_letter_code
_entity_poly.pdbx_strand_id
1 'polypeptide(L)'
;MSEKLDVFQAEFSENAIAVLERRYLQKDKTGKPIEGPKDMFWRVARNIALMDILYDPRVCSGKAPGVLSDEAGGRGGVVGKGDVQEEGAGGLPGITGKDWAALKMAFERLKSKGLMKVSWNEMKQFAKANQNYILERALEFYRLMVERKFMPNSPALMNAGRDLQQLSACFVLPVDDSMGSIFDSLKHAALIHQSGGGTGFSFSRLRPKNDVVRST
;
A
#
# COMPACT_ATOMS: atom_id res chain seq x y z
N MET A 1 23.14 -1.50 -11.84
CA MET A 1 22.42 -2.71 -12.32
C MET A 1 21.75 -3.32 -11.10
N SER A 2 20.42 -3.29 -11.03
CA SER A 2 19.67 -3.84 -9.89
C SER A 2 19.66 -5.35 -9.98
N GLU A 3 20.27 -6.05 -9.02
CA GLU A 3 20.10 -7.49 -8.86
C GLU A 3 18.61 -7.79 -8.66
N LYS A 4 18.06 -8.65 -9.52
CA LYS A 4 16.67 -9.06 -9.45
C LYS A 4 16.57 -10.25 -8.51
N LEU A 5 15.84 -10.10 -7.42
CA LEU A 5 15.49 -11.19 -6.52
C LEU A 5 14.78 -12.32 -7.33
N ASP A 6 15.31 -13.53 -7.27
CA ASP A 6 14.75 -14.65 -8.03
C ASP A 6 13.57 -15.31 -7.30
N VAL A 7 12.40 -14.67 -7.37
CA VAL A 7 11.14 -15.20 -6.85
C VAL A 7 10.40 -16.05 -7.91
N PHE A 8 9.73 -17.13 -7.50
CA PHE A 8 8.97 -18.02 -8.41
C PHE A 8 7.93 -17.25 -9.23
N GLN A 9 7.73 -17.62 -10.50
CA GLN A 9 6.84 -16.94 -11.44
C GLN A 9 5.53 -17.72 -11.65
N ALA A 10 4.38 -17.03 -11.59
CA ALA A 10 3.10 -17.62 -11.98
C ALA A 10 2.94 -17.64 -13.50
N GLU A 11 2.33 -18.72 -14.00
CA GLU A 11 1.81 -18.80 -15.35
C GLU A 11 0.42 -18.16 -15.41
N PHE A 12 0.26 -17.18 -16.31
CA PHE A 12 -1.00 -16.49 -16.56
C PHE A 12 -1.51 -16.83 -17.96
N SER A 13 -2.84 -16.88 -18.12
CA SER A 13 -3.44 -17.00 -19.45
C SER A 13 -3.15 -15.75 -20.29
N GLU A 14 -3.18 -15.89 -21.61
CA GLU A 14 -2.98 -14.76 -22.55
C GLU A 14 -3.95 -13.60 -22.26
N ASN A 15 -5.20 -13.90 -21.92
CA ASN A 15 -6.20 -12.90 -21.51
C ASN A 15 -5.79 -12.15 -20.24
N ALA A 16 -5.28 -12.87 -19.23
CA ALA A 16 -4.82 -12.24 -18.00
C ALA A 16 -3.61 -11.35 -18.24
N ILE A 17 -2.65 -11.80 -19.07
CA ILE A 17 -1.49 -11.00 -19.48
C ILE A 17 -1.95 -9.71 -20.18
N ALA A 18 -2.87 -9.80 -21.15
CA ALA A 18 -3.40 -8.64 -21.85
C ALA A 18 -4.08 -7.63 -20.90
N VAL A 19 -4.80 -8.10 -19.88
CA VAL A 19 -5.42 -7.23 -18.87
C VAL A 19 -4.36 -6.57 -17.97
N LEU A 20 -3.35 -7.33 -17.54
CA LEU A 20 -2.24 -6.84 -16.72
C LEU A 20 -1.49 -5.72 -17.44
N GLU A 21 -1.07 -5.96 -18.69
CA GLU A 21 -0.36 -4.97 -19.51
C GLU A 21 -1.18 -3.71 -19.78
N ARG A 22 -2.49 -3.86 -20.02
CA ARG A 22 -3.36 -2.72 -20.30
C ARG A 22 -3.60 -1.86 -19.07
N ARG A 23 -3.80 -2.45 -17.89
CA ARG A 23 -4.33 -1.71 -16.73
C ARG A 23 -3.43 -1.64 -15.49
N TYR A 24 -2.57 -2.62 -15.25
CA TYR A 24 -1.93 -2.79 -13.94
C TYR A 24 -0.42 -2.54 -13.97
N LEU A 25 0.27 -3.07 -14.98
CA LEU A 25 1.73 -2.96 -15.09
C LEU A 25 2.15 -1.51 -15.23
N GLN A 26 3.30 -1.18 -14.62
CA GLN A 26 3.87 0.16 -14.71
C GLN A 26 4.28 0.43 -16.16
N LYS A 27 4.01 1.65 -16.62
CA LYS A 27 4.34 2.11 -17.96
C LYS A 27 5.31 3.27 -17.91
N ASP A 28 6.11 3.40 -18.95
CA ASP A 28 6.89 4.61 -19.18
C ASP A 28 6.02 5.76 -19.72
N LYS A 29 6.67 6.89 -20.03
CA LYS A 29 6.01 8.09 -20.58
C LYS A 29 5.39 7.86 -21.97
N THR A 30 5.82 6.81 -22.68
CA THR A 30 5.29 6.44 -24.00
C THR A 30 4.13 5.45 -23.92
N GLY A 31 3.82 4.96 -22.72
CA GLY A 31 2.76 3.98 -22.47
C GLY A 31 3.21 2.52 -22.61
N LYS A 32 4.52 2.25 -22.79
CA LYS A 32 5.04 0.89 -22.88
C LYS A 32 5.20 0.29 -21.47
N PRO A 33 4.76 -0.97 -21.23
CA PRO A 33 5.01 -1.65 -19.97
C PRO A 33 6.52 -1.78 -19.68
N ILE A 34 6.95 -1.35 -18.50
CA ILE A 34 8.32 -1.47 -17.98
C ILE A 34 8.43 -2.41 -16.77
N GLU A 35 7.32 -3.01 -16.38
CA GLU A 35 7.18 -3.89 -15.23
C GLU A 35 6.49 -5.18 -15.71
N GLY A 36 7.00 -6.35 -15.34
CA GLY A 36 6.31 -7.63 -15.59
C GLY A 36 5.36 -8.01 -14.44
N PRO A 37 4.49 -9.03 -14.62
CA PRO A 37 3.60 -9.50 -13.55
C PRO A 37 4.34 -9.87 -12.25
N LYS A 38 5.48 -10.57 -12.35
CA LYS A 38 6.36 -10.91 -11.22
C LYS A 38 6.80 -9.66 -10.47
N ASP A 39 7.29 -8.65 -11.19
CA ASP A 39 7.75 -7.39 -10.61
C ASP A 39 6.61 -6.62 -9.93
N MET A 40 5.43 -6.61 -10.56
CA MET A 40 4.21 -5.97 -10.02
C MET A 40 3.79 -6.60 -8.70
N PHE A 41 3.68 -7.93 -8.62
CA PHE A 41 3.32 -8.60 -7.38
C PHE A 41 4.38 -8.40 -6.30
N TRP A 42 5.66 -8.42 -6.67
CA TRP A 42 6.75 -8.17 -5.73
C TRP A 42 6.69 -6.75 -5.15
N ARG A 43 6.47 -5.73 -5.99
CA ARG A 43 6.28 -4.34 -5.55
C ARG A 43 5.13 -4.22 -4.55
N VAL A 44 3.98 -4.81 -4.87
CA VAL A 44 2.78 -4.77 -4.02
C VAL A 44 3.04 -5.48 -2.69
N ALA A 45 3.61 -6.68 -2.73
CA ALA A 45 3.89 -7.48 -1.55
C ALA A 45 4.85 -6.76 -0.59
N ARG A 46 5.95 -6.23 -1.12
CA ARG A 46 6.94 -5.45 -0.36
C ARG A 46 6.31 -4.22 0.29
N ASN A 47 5.52 -3.46 -0.47
CA ASN A 47 4.90 -2.23 0.03
C ASN A 47 3.94 -2.51 1.19
N ILE A 48 3.13 -3.58 1.09
CA ILE A 48 2.20 -3.98 2.15
C ILE A 48 2.96 -4.53 3.36
N ALA A 49 3.94 -5.41 3.16
CA ALA A 49 4.76 -5.97 4.23
C ALA A 49 5.50 -4.90 5.03
N LEU A 50 5.96 -3.83 4.37
CA LEU A 50 6.59 -2.69 5.04
C LEU A 50 5.63 -1.98 6.01
N MET A 51 4.32 -2.02 5.80
CA MET A 51 3.38 -1.36 6.72
C MET A 51 3.12 -2.17 7.98
N ASP A 52 3.41 -3.48 7.96
CA ASP A 52 3.15 -4.41 9.06
C ASP A 52 3.92 -4.02 10.33
N ILE A 53 5.15 -3.51 10.17
CA ILE A 53 6.00 -3.05 11.28
C ILE A 53 5.39 -1.92 12.10
N LEU A 54 4.43 -1.16 11.55
CA LEU A 54 3.75 -0.10 12.28
C LEU A 54 2.85 -0.66 13.39
N TYR A 55 2.46 -1.92 13.28
CA TYR A 55 1.58 -2.59 14.24
C TYR A 55 2.35 -3.46 15.24
N ASP A 56 3.70 -3.44 15.21
CA ASP A 56 4.50 -4.12 16.22
C ASP A 56 4.24 -3.50 17.62
N PRO A 57 3.97 -4.32 18.64
CA PRO A 57 3.75 -3.83 20.01
C PRO A 57 4.88 -2.97 20.57
N ARG A 58 6.13 -3.18 20.16
CA ARG A 58 7.30 -2.40 20.62
C ARG A 58 7.31 -0.99 20.04
N VAL A 59 6.82 -0.82 18.82
CA VAL A 59 6.63 0.50 18.20
C VAL A 59 5.51 1.26 18.90
N CYS A 60 4.39 0.57 19.20
CA CYS A 60 3.25 1.16 19.89
C CYS A 60 3.52 1.43 21.38
N SER A 61 4.36 0.63 22.02
CA SER A 61 4.69 0.75 23.46
C SER A 61 5.86 1.69 23.76
N GLY A 62 6.60 2.16 22.75
CA GLY A 62 7.71 3.09 22.92
C GLY A 62 9.04 2.42 23.29
N LYS A 63 9.19 1.13 22.98
CA LYS A 63 10.35 0.29 23.33
C LYS A 63 11.26 -0.06 22.14
N ALA A 64 11.19 0.66 21.02
CA ALA A 64 12.08 0.35 19.88
C ALA A 64 13.49 0.93 20.15
N PRO A 65 14.61 0.22 19.87
CA PRO A 65 14.76 -0.86 18.90
C PRO A 65 15.38 -2.17 19.44
N GLY A 66 15.04 -3.27 18.76
CA GLY A 66 15.61 -4.61 18.87
C GLY A 66 15.14 -5.43 17.66
N VAL A 67 15.81 -6.54 17.35
CA VAL A 67 15.38 -7.46 16.29
C VAL A 67 14.11 -8.18 16.75
N LEU A 68 13.18 -8.42 15.84
CA LEU A 68 12.03 -9.31 16.02
C LEU A 68 12.59 -10.70 16.32
N SER A 69 12.34 -11.21 17.53
CA SER A 69 12.51 -12.62 17.83
C SER A 69 11.31 -13.39 17.25
N ASP A 70 11.56 -14.54 16.64
CA ASP A 70 10.59 -15.38 15.89
C ASP A 70 9.34 -15.85 16.67
N GLU A 71 9.20 -15.45 17.94
CA GLU A 71 8.19 -15.98 18.85
C GLU A 71 6.84 -15.24 18.83
N ALA A 72 6.74 -14.08 18.17
CA ALA A 72 5.48 -13.34 18.09
C ALA A 72 4.69 -13.64 16.81
N GLY A 73 4.15 -14.86 16.71
CA GLY A 73 3.06 -15.17 15.77
C GLY A 73 3.24 -16.44 14.94
N GLY A 74 2.94 -17.59 15.55
CA GLY A 74 2.87 -18.85 14.82
C GLY A 74 1.85 -18.82 13.69
N ARG A 75 2.34 -18.97 12.46
CA ARG A 75 1.76 -19.77 11.36
C ARG A 75 2.92 -20.18 10.45
N GLY A 76 3.32 -21.44 10.59
CA GLY A 76 4.45 -22.02 9.88
C GLY A 76 4.27 -22.03 8.37
N GLY A 77 5.36 -21.76 7.67
CA GLY A 77 5.50 -21.89 6.23
C GLY A 77 6.97 -21.91 5.85
N VAL A 78 7.54 -23.12 5.79
CA VAL A 78 8.92 -23.44 5.43
C VAL A 78 9.35 -22.74 4.14
N VAL A 79 10.41 -21.93 4.21
CA VAL A 79 11.28 -21.66 3.06
C VAL A 79 12.72 -21.83 3.53
N GLY A 80 13.46 -22.70 2.85
CA GLY A 80 14.81 -23.12 3.22
C GLY A 80 15.81 -21.98 3.22
N LYS A 81 16.80 -22.09 4.11
CA LYS A 81 18.04 -21.31 4.11
C LYS A 81 18.66 -21.32 2.71
N GLY A 82 18.47 -20.23 1.98
CA GLY A 82 19.24 -19.88 0.80
C GLY A 82 19.89 -18.55 1.08
N ASP A 83 21.22 -18.52 1.07
CA ASP A 83 22.06 -17.42 1.50
C ASP A 83 21.74 -16.12 0.75
N VAL A 84 21.16 -15.15 1.46
CA VAL A 84 21.02 -13.77 0.97
C VAL A 84 22.32 -13.07 1.29
N GLN A 85 23.17 -12.88 0.27
CA GLN A 85 24.39 -12.10 0.41
C GLN A 85 24.03 -10.61 0.54
N GLU A 86 24.39 -10.04 1.69
CA GLU A 86 24.45 -8.59 1.91
C GLU A 86 25.59 -8.03 1.06
N GLU A 87 25.36 -7.02 0.20
CA GLU A 87 26.28 -5.90 0.03
C GLU A 87 25.54 -4.67 -0.57
N GLY A 88 25.68 -3.52 0.11
CA GLY A 88 25.19 -2.23 -0.37
C GLY A 88 24.62 -1.36 0.77
N ALA A 89 25.36 -0.31 1.12
CA ALA A 89 25.10 0.57 2.25
C ALA A 89 23.61 0.95 2.48
N GLY A 90 23.00 0.31 3.49
CA GLY A 90 21.99 0.96 4.33
C GLY A 90 20.52 0.91 3.91
N GLY A 91 19.98 -0.23 3.46
CA GLY A 91 18.52 -0.43 3.43
C GLY A 91 18.08 -1.74 2.79
N LEU A 92 16.97 -2.29 3.31
CA LEU A 92 16.24 -3.46 2.79
C LEU A 92 16.32 -3.61 1.26
N PRO A 93 16.74 -4.77 0.74
CA PRO A 93 16.77 -5.02 -0.70
C PRO A 93 15.42 -4.67 -1.34
N GLY A 94 15.45 -3.68 -2.23
CA GLY A 94 14.28 -3.29 -3.01
C GLY A 94 13.31 -2.28 -2.38
N ILE A 95 13.49 -1.79 -1.14
CA ILE A 95 12.62 -0.70 -0.65
C ILE A 95 12.98 0.62 -1.33
N THR A 96 12.00 1.22 -1.99
CA THR A 96 12.19 2.48 -2.72
C THR A 96 11.96 3.69 -1.82
N GLY A 97 12.42 4.88 -2.26
CA GLY A 97 12.09 6.14 -1.58
C GLY A 97 10.58 6.38 -1.45
N LYS A 98 9.78 5.87 -2.39
CA LYS A 98 8.31 5.95 -2.36
C LYS A 98 7.72 5.09 -1.25
N ASP A 99 8.30 3.91 -1.01
CA ASP A 99 7.90 3.03 0.09
C ASP A 99 8.20 3.68 1.46
N TRP A 100 9.37 4.31 1.61
CA TRP A 100 9.70 5.09 2.80
C TRP A 100 8.77 6.30 3.01
N ALA A 101 8.41 6.99 1.93
CA ALA A 101 7.46 8.09 2.00
C ALA A 101 6.07 7.61 2.44
N ALA A 102 5.60 6.48 1.90
CA ALA A 102 4.36 5.85 2.32
C ALA A 102 4.38 5.46 3.80
N LEU A 103 5.48 4.83 4.26
CA LEU A 103 5.66 4.45 5.66
C LEU A 103 5.64 5.67 6.57
N LYS A 104 6.31 6.76 6.18
CA LYS A 104 6.32 8.02 6.93
C LYS A 104 4.92 8.60 7.07
N MET A 105 4.16 8.63 5.97
CA MET A 105 2.81 9.17 5.94
C MET A 105 1.87 8.37 6.85
N ALA A 106 1.96 7.04 6.81
CA ALA A 106 1.20 6.14 7.68
C ALA A 106 1.61 6.29 9.15
N PHE A 107 2.91 6.37 9.43
CA PHE A 107 3.46 6.61 10.76
C PHE A 107 2.96 7.94 11.35
N GLU A 108 3.04 9.03 10.60
CA GLU A 108 2.57 10.36 11.05
C GLU A 108 1.07 10.36 11.36
N ARG A 109 0.27 9.67 10.54
CA ARG A 109 -1.16 9.48 10.77
C ARG A 109 -1.45 8.69 12.05
N LEU A 110 -0.67 7.65 12.36
CA LEU A 110 -0.85 6.88 13.60
C LEU A 110 -0.33 7.65 14.82
N LYS A 111 0.73 8.44 14.64
CA LYS A 111 1.27 9.32 15.66
C LYS A 111 0.31 10.44 16.04
N SER A 112 -0.37 11.07 15.08
CA SER A 112 -1.38 12.10 15.37
C SER A 112 -2.58 11.56 16.16
N LYS A 113 -2.82 10.25 16.10
CA LYS A 113 -3.81 9.54 16.92
C LYS A 113 -3.28 9.07 18.28
N GLY A 114 -2.02 9.35 18.61
CA GLY A 114 -1.39 8.92 19.86
C GLY A 114 -1.03 7.43 19.94
N LEU A 115 -1.06 6.72 18.81
CA LEU A 115 -0.77 5.27 18.75
C LEU A 115 0.73 4.96 18.62
N MET A 116 1.53 5.95 18.20
CA MET A 116 2.98 5.80 18.02
C MET A 116 3.72 6.53 19.13
N LYS A 117 4.44 5.78 19.97
CA LYS A 117 5.24 6.35 21.08
C LYS A 117 6.71 6.59 20.72
N VAL A 118 7.20 5.95 19.66
CA VAL A 118 8.55 6.15 19.15
C VAL A 118 8.65 7.39 18.25
N SER A 119 9.86 7.89 18.07
CA SER A 119 10.21 8.89 17.07
C SER A 119 10.31 8.30 15.67
N TRP A 120 10.29 9.16 14.64
CA TRP A 120 10.47 8.71 13.27
C TRP A 120 11.85 8.10 13.01
N ASN A 121 12.89 8.57 13.73
CA ASN A 121 14.24 8.03 13.60
C ASN A 121 14.33 6.62 14.19
N GLU A 122 13.73 6.40 15.36
CA GLU A 122 13.62 5.06 15.97
C GLU A 122 12.80 4.12 15.08
N MET A 123 11.71 4.61 14.48
CA MET A 123 10.91 3.83 13.52
C MET A 123 11.73 3.38 12.30
N LYS A 124 12.53 4.29 11.73
CA LYS A 124 13.45 3.97 10.62
C LYS A 124 14.50 2.94 11.02
N GLN A 125 15.11 3.11 12.19
CA GLN A 125 16.09 2.15 12.72
C GLN A 125 15.45 0.79 12.95
N PHE A 126 14.25 0.77 13.50
CA PHE A 126 13.47 -0.44 13.72
C PHE A 126 13.16 -1.16 12.41
N ALA A 127 12.68 -0.45 11.39
CA ALA A 127 12.45 -1.01 10.05
C ALA A 127 13.76 -1.60 9.46
N LYS A 128 14.87 -0.86 9.58
CA LYS A 128 16.19 -1.30 9.10
C LYS A 128 16.79 -2.45 9.88
N ALA A 129 16.46 -2.62 11.16
CA ALA A 129 16.92 -3.75 11.97
C ALA A 129 16.10 -5.02 11.72
N ASN A 130 14.87 -4.87 11.20
CA ASN A 130 13.91 -5.96 11.01
C ASN A 130 13.72 -6.32 9.53
N GLN A 131 14.80 -6.26 8.75
CA GLN A 131 14.70 -6.43 7.30
C GLN A 131 14.23 -7.83 6.89
N ASN A 132 14.78 -8.84 7.57
CA ASN A 132 14.47 -10.23 7.29
C ASN A 132 13.00 -10.53 7.55
N TYR A 133 12.44 -10.02 8.65
CA TYR A 133 11.00 -10.13 8.91
C TYR A 133 10.14 -9.51 7.81
N ILE A 134 10.47 -8.29 7.37
CA ILE A 134 9.73 -7.62 6.29
C ILE A 134 9.84 -8.43 5.00
N LEU A 135 11.03 -8.98 4.71
CA LEU A 135 11.27 -9.81 3.53
C LEU A 135 10.45 -11.11 3.56
N GLU A 136 10.41 -11.80 4.70
CA GLU A 136 9.61 -13.01 4.90
C GLU A 136 8.12 -12.76 4.69
N ARG A 137 7.59 -11.68 5.29
CA ARG A 137 6.18 -11.27 5.09
C ARG A 137 5.91 -10.90 3.63
N ALA A 138 6.85 -10.21 2.97
CA ALA A 138 6.72 -9.89 1.56
C ALA A 138 6.70 -11.16 0.68
N LEU A 139 7.54 -12.16 0.96
CA LEU A 139 7.53 -13.44 0.25
C LEU A 139 6.21 -14.19 0.47
N GLU A 140 5.67 -14.16 1.68
CA GLU A 140 4.36 -14.76 1.99
C GLU A 140 3.23 -14.09 1.19
N PHE A 141 3.15 -12.76 1.21
CA PHE A 141 2.16 -12.01 0.42
C PHE A 141 2.33 -12.21 -1.08
N TYR A 142 3.57 -12.22 -1.56
CA TYR A 142 3.89 -12.52 -2.96
C TYR A 142 3.35 -13.89 -3.37
N ARG A 143 3.65 -14.92 -2.56
CA ARG A 143 3.19 -16.29 -2.79
C ARG A 143 1.67 -16.38 -2.83
N LEU A 144 0.96 -15.72 -1.91
CA LEU A 144 -0.51 -15.69 -1.89
C LEU A 144 -1.10 -15.10 -3.17
N MET A 145 -0.50 -14.04 -3.72
CA MET A 145 -0.94 -13.40 -4.97
C MET A 145 -0.64 -14.25 -6.20
N VAL A 146 0.58 -14.78 -6.29
CA VAL A 146 1.04 -15.63 -7.41
C VAL A 146 0.26 -16.93 -7.47
N GLU A 147 -0.02 -17.55 -6.33
CA GLU A 147 -0.87 -18.75 -6.24
C GLU A 147 -2.37 -18.43 -6.40
N ARG A 148 -2.74 -17.14 -6.53
CA ARG A 148 -4.13 -16.65 -6.63
C ARG A 148 -5.02 -17.05 -5.44
N LYS A 149 -4.41 -17.31 -4.29
CA LYS A 149 -5.13 -17.58 -3.02
C LYS A 149 -5.74 -16.31 -2.45
N PHE A 150 -5.10 -15.16 -2.71
CA PHE A 150 -5.60 -13.85 -2.34
C PHE A 150 -5.14 -12.82 -3.36
N MET A 151 -6.01 -11.86 -3.69
CA MET A 151 -5.68 -10.73 -4.55
C MET A 151 -6.23 -9.46 -3.92
N PRO A 152 -5.41 -8.41 -3.75
CA PRO A 152 -5.92 -7.13 -3.31
C PRO A 152 -6.72 -6.47 -4.42
N ASN A 153 -7.46 -5.40 -4.08
CA ASN A 153 -8.25 -4.65 -5.04
C ASN A 153 -7.39 -3.99 -6.14
N SER A 154 -8.04 -3.44 -7.16
CA SER A 154 -7.32 -2.84 -8.30
C SER A 154 -6.41 -1.66 -7.93
N PRO A 155 -6.85 -0.67 -7.11
CA PRO A 155 -5.98 0.42 -6.69
C PRO A 155 -4.71 -0.03 -5.97
N ALA A 156 -4.78 -1.07 -5.13
CA ALA A 156 -3.59 -1.60 -4.47
C ALA A 156 -2.55 -2.12 -5.48
N LEU A 157 -2.98 -2.87 -6.50
CA LEU A 157 -2.09 -3.37 -7.56
C LEU A 157 -1.49 -2.23 -8.40
N MET A 158 -2.32 -1.25 -8.73
CA MET A 158 -1.96 -0.11 -9.58
C MET A 158 -1.05 0.91 -8.87
N ASN A 159 -1.22 1.13 -7.57
CA ASN A 159 -0.64 2.31 -6.88
C ASN A 159 0.39 1.98 -5.79
N ALA A 160 0.42 0.77 -5.24
CA ALA A 160 1.37 0.41 -4.17
C ALA A 160 2.82 0.62 -4.64
N GLY A 161 3.66 1.27 -3.85
CA GLY A 161 5.05 1.54 -4.24
C GLY A 161 5.21 2.56 -5.40
N ARG A 162 4.14 3.28 -5.79
CA ARG A 162 4.18 4.40 -6.76
C ARG A 162 3.98 5.74 -6.05
N ASP A 163 3.82 6.84 -6.78
CA ASP A 163 3.76 8.19 -6.18
C ASP A 163 2.43 8.45 -5.47
N LEU A 164 1.33 7.93 -6.01
CA LEU A 164 -0.02 8.20 -5.52
C LEU A 164 -0.35 7.49 -4.19
N GLN A 165 0.14 6.25 -4.00
CA GLN A 165 -0.02 5.43 -2.78
C GLN A 165 -1.46 5.30 -2.22
N GLN A 166 -2.48 5.58 -3.04
CA GLN A 166 -3.87 5.39 -2.70
C GLN A 166 -4.26 3.95 -3.05
N LEU A 167 -4.60 3.12 -2.05
CA LEU A 167 -4.81 1.67 -2.23
C LEU A 167 -6.27 1.21 -2.00
N SER A 168 -7.20 2.14 -1.75
CA SER A 168 -8.60 1.82 -1.41
C SER A 168 -9.53 2.05 -2.60
N ALA A 169 -10.41 1.08 -2.88
CA ALA A 169 -11.33 1.19 -4.01
C ALA A 169 -12.63 1.94 -3.70
N CYS A 170 -13.08 1.99 -2.44
CA CYS A 170 -14.43 2.43 -2.09
C CYS A 170 -14.39 3.59 -1.09
N PHE A 171 -15.13 4.65 -1.40
CA PHE A 171 -15.31 5.82 -0.56
C PHE A 171 -16.78 6.21 -0.47
N VAL A 172 -17.18 6.79 0.65
CA VAL A 172 -18.51 7.38 0.84
C VAL A 172 -18.33 8.84 1.22
N LEU A 173 -18.96 9.74 0.47
CA LEU A 173 -18.90 11.17 0.70
C LEU A 173 -20.27 11.69 1.19
N PRO A 174 -20.32 12.45 2.30
CA PRO A 174 -21.56 13.08 2.76
C PRO A 174 -21.90 14.27 1.85
N VAL A 175 -23.18 14.46 1.53
CA VAL A 175 -23.66 15.63 0.78
C VAL A 175 -24.68 16.35 1.66
N ASP A 176 -24.29 17.46 2.27
CA ASP A 176 -25.19 18.27 3.11
C ASP A 176 -25.94 19.29 2.26
N ASP A 177 -27.05 19.78 2.80
CA ASP A 177 -27.97 20.73 2.15
C ASP A 177 -27.43 22.17 2.12
N SER A 178 -26.26 22.34 1.50
CA SER A 178 -25.65 23.65 1.25
C SER A 178 -24.80 23.60 -0.02
N MET A 179 -24.72 24.72 -0.73
CA MET A 179 -23.90 24.81 -1.94
C MET A 179 -22.43 24.51 -1.67
N GLY A 180 -21.89 24.94 -0.52
CA GLY A 180 -20.52 24.62 -0.11
C GLY A 180 -20.28 23.12 -0.02
N SER A 181 -21.11 22.40 0.74
CA SER A 181 -20.98 20.95 0.90
C SER A 181 -21.15 20.20 -0.42
N ILE A 182 -22.10 20.62 -1.27
CA ILE A 182 -22.33 20.01 -2.59
C ILE A 182 -21.07 20.12 -3.48
N PHE A 183 -20.49 21.32 -3.57
CA PHE A 183 -19.30 21.54 -4.41
C PHE A 183 -18.03 20.94 -3.82
N ASP A 184 -17.87 20.93 -2.49
CA ASP A 184 -16.75 20.24 -1.83
C ASP A 184 -16.83 18.72 -2.05
N SER A 185 -18.03 18.15 -1.95
CA SER A 185 -18.27 16.73 -2.25
C SER A 185 -17.93 16.38 -3.70
N LEU A 186 -18.33 17.24 -4.64
CA LEU A 186 -18.00 17.09 -6.06
C LEU A 186 -16.47 17.16 -6.29
N LYS A 187 -15.78 18.11 -5.65
CA LYS A 187 -14.32 18.24 -5.69
C LYS A 187 -13.64 16.98 -5.15
N HIS A 188 -14.07 16.48 -3.99
CA HIS A 188 -13.53 15.26 -3.40
C HIS A 188 -13.76 14.04 -4.30
N ALA A 189 -14.95 13.93 -4.89
CA ALA A 189 -15.27 12.85 -5.82
C ALA A 189 -14.34 12.86 -7.05
N ALA A 190 -14.10 14.04 -7.63
CA ALA A 190 -13.19 14.19 -8.76
C ALA A 190 -11.75 13.74 -8.42
N LEU A 191 -11.24 14.13 -7.25
CA LEU A 191 -9.91 13.73 -6.78
C LEU A 191 -9.82 12.21 -6.51
N ILE A 192 -10.87 11.62 -5.93
CA ILE A 192 -10.93 10.17 -5.67
C ILE A 192 -10.95 9.40 -7.00
N HIS A 193 -11.77 9.83 -7.96
CA HIS A 193 -11.83 9.19 -9.28
C HIS A 193 -10.51 9.32 -10.05
N GLN A 194 -9.84 10.48 -9.95
CA GLN A 194 -8.49 10.66 -10.52
C GLN A 194 -7.49 9.63 -9.97
N SER A 195 -7.63 9.27 -8.69
CA SER A 195 -6.77 8.27 -8.03
C SER A 195 -7.14 6.81 -8.32
N GLY A 196 -8.25 6.57 -9.02
CA GLY A 196 -8.78 5.23 -9.33
C GLY A 196 -9.74 4.65 -8.27
N GLY A 197 -10.17 5.46 -7.30
CA GLY A 197 -11.21 5.08 -6.35
C GLY A 197 -12.62 5.31 -6.89
N GLY A 198 -13.61 4.58 -6.37
CA GLY A 198 -15.03 4.80 -6.59
C GLY A 198 -15.68 5.53 -5.41
N THR A 199 -16.73 6.30 -5.69
CA THR A 199 -17.47 7.06 -4.69
C THR A 199 -18.94 6.64 -4.63
N GLY A 200 -19.47 6.60 -3.40
CA GLY A 200 -20.90 6.54 -3.11
C GLY A 200 -21.35 7.78 -2.35
N PHE A 201 -22.62 8.15 -2.50
CA PHE A 201 -23.20 9.35 -1.92
C PHE A 201 -24.52 9.04 -1.23
N SER A 202 -24.85 9.83 -0.21
CA SER A 202 -26.20 9.89 0.35
C SER A 202 -26.77 11.28 0.08
N PHE A 203 -27.82 11.34 -0.74
CA PHE A 203 -28.52 12.58 -1.10
C PHE A 203 -29.70 12.89 -0.19
N SER A 204 -29.95 12.06 0.83
CA SER A 204 -31.14 12.18 1.71
C SER A 204 -31.18 13.46 2.54
N ARG A 205 -30.03 14.14 2.70
CA ARG A 205 -29.96 15.41 3.44
C ARG A 205 -30.40 16.60 2.60
N LEU A 206 -30.33 16.50 1.27
CA LEU A 206 -30.75 17.58 0.38
C LEU A 206 -32.25 17.82 0.53
N ARG A 207 -32.63 19.09 0.63
CA ARG A 207 -34.03 19.49 0.66
C ARG A 207 -34.76 19.02 -0.63
N PRO A 208 -36.07 18.73 -0.57
CA PRO A 208 -36.80 18.28 -1.74
C PRO A 208 -36.86 19.37 -2.80
N LYS A 209 -37.17 18.94 -4.03
CA LYS A 209 -37.39 19.87 -5.15
C LYS A 209 -38.44 20.92 -4.77
N ASN A 210 -38.17 22.18 -5.12
CA ASN A 210 -39.01 23.35 -4.86
C ASN A 210 -39.14 23.80 -3.40
N ASP A 211 -38.35 23.24 -2.48
CA ASP A 211 -38.33 23.74 -1.11
C ASP A 211 -37.69 25.15 -1.03
N VAL A 212 -38.06 25.91 0.00
CA VAL A 212 -37.72 27.34 0.12
C VAL A 212 -36.23 27.51 0.36
N VAL A 213 -35.54 28.25 -0.51
CA VAL A 213 -34.17 28.71 -0.28
C VAL A 213 -34.24 30.16 0.20
N ARG A 214 -33.65 30.45 1.36
CA ARG A 214 -33.57 31.81 1.87
C ARG A 214 -32.77 32.66 0.88
N SER A 215 -33.43 33.62 0.23
CA SER A 215 -32.76 34.66 -0.55
C SER A 215 -31.90 35.52 0.38
N THR A 216 -30.67 35.81 -0.04
CA THR A 216 -29.79 36.80 0.58
C THR A 216 -30.34 38.21 0.46
#